data_AF-A0A7Y7J110-F1
#
_entry.id   AF-A0A7Y7J110-F1
#
_cell.length_a   1.000
_cell.length_b   1.000
_cell.length_c   1.000
_cell.angle_alpha   90.00
_cell.angle_beta   90.00
_cell.angle_gamma   90.00
#
_symmetry.space_group_name_H-M   'P 1'
#
loop_
_entity.id
_entity.type
_entity.pdbx_description
1 polymer ?
#
loop_
_entity_poly.entity_id
_entity_poly.type
_entity_poly.pdbx_seq_one_letter_code
_entity_poly.pdbx_strand_id
1 'polypeptide(L)' 'MSLIGIGSDLCDIRRIERVIARHGERFLDRVFTQAERRRAERRNGQARLGAYAKRWA' A
#
# COMPACT_ATOMS: atom_id res chain seq x y z
N MET A 1 -22.03 22.19 -13.34
CA MET A 1 -21.51 21.14 -12.43
C MET A 1 -20.00 21.35 -12.34
N SER A 2 -19.46 21.80 -11.21
CA SER A 2 -18.03 22.11 -11.06
C SER A 2 -17.26 20.97 -10.40
N LEU A 3 -16.00 20.83 -10.79
CA LEU A 3 -15.02 19.95 -10.15
C LEU A 3 -14.80 20.41 -8.70
N ILE A 4 -14.93 19.49 -7.73
CA ILE A 4 -14.81 19.81 -6.29
C ILE A 4 -13.35 19.67 -5.81
N GLY A 5 -12.52 18.89 -6.51
CA GLY A 5 -11.08 18.79 -6.25
C GLY A 5 -10.37 17.71 -7.07
N ILE A 6 -9.04 17.76 -7.09
CA ILE A 6 -8.15 16.77 -7.69
C ILE A 6 -7.02 16.39 -6.74
N GLY A 7 -6.55 15.15 -6.83
CA GLY A 7 -5.39 14.66 -6.10
C GLY A 7 -4.58 13.70 -6.95
N SER A 8 -3.26 13.73 -6.80
CA SER A 8 -2.32 12.83 -7.45
C SER A 8 -1.22 12.47 -6.45
N ASP A 9 -0.89 11.20 -6.36
CA ASP A 9 0.24 10.69 -5.58
C ASP A 9 1.12 9.75 -6.41
N LEU A 10 2.38 9.66 -6.01
CA LEU A 10 3.33 8.71 -6.57
C LEU A 10 4.08 8.01 -5.43
N CYS A 11 4.03 6.68 -5.44
CA CYS A 11 4.71 5.86 -4.45
C CYS A 11 5.69 4.88 -5.09
N ASP A 12 6.96 4.97 -4.68
CA ASP A 12 7.98 3.97 -4.99
C ASP A 12 7.74 2.69 -4.17
N ILE A 13 7.61 1.55 -4.84
CA ILE A 13 7.39 0.24 -4.21
C ILE A 13 8.50 -0.10 -3.21
N ARG A 14 9.75 0.32 -3.47
CA ARG A 14 10.90 0.10 -2.57
C ARG A 14 10.75 0.85 -1.25
N ARG A 15 9.97 1.95 -1.23
CA ARG A 15 9.64 2.66 0.01
C ARG A 15 8.71 1.81 0.88
N ILE A 16 7.69 1.20 0.29
CA ILE A 16 6.77 0.30 1.00
C ILE A 16 7.53 -0.89 1.58
N GLU A 17 8.44 -1.49 0.80
CA GLU A 17 9.31 -2.55 1.28
C GLU A 17 10.11 -2.15 2.52
N ARG A 18 10.81 -1.01 2.48
CA ARG A 18 11.58 -0.50 3.62
C ARG A 18 10.72 -0.22 4.85
N VAL A 19 9.51 0.32 4.65
CA VAL A 19 8.59 0.65 5.76
C VAL A 19 8.04 -0.63 6.39
N ILE A 20 7.65 -1.62 5.60
CA ILE A 20 7.22 -2.93 6.10
C ILE A 20 8.39 -3.62 6.82
N ALA A 21 9.60 -3.60 6.26
CA ALA A 21 10.77 -4.18 6.92
C ALA A 21 11.09 -3.51 8.26
N ARG A 22 10.87 -2.18 8.38
CA ARG A 22 11.14 -1.42 9.60
C ARG A 22 10.06 -1.58 10.68
N HIS A 23 8.80 -1.65 10.28
CA HIS A 23 7.65 -1.55 11.21
C HIS A 23 6.79 -2.81 11.27
N GLY A 24 6.97 -3.75 10.36
CA GLY A 24 6.26 -5.03 10.30
C GLY A 24 4.75 -4.88 10.28
N GLU A 25 4.08 -5.81 10.94
CA GLU A 25 2.61 -5.87 11.02
C GLU A 25 1.98 -4.60 11.59
N ARG A 26 2.65 -3.89 12.52
CA ARG A 26 2.10 -2.66 13.10
C ARG A 26 1.80 -1.60 12.03
N PHE A 27 2.64 -1.50 11.01
CA PHE A 27 2.37 -0.60 9.88
C PHE A 27 1.20 -1.12 9.04
N LEU A 28 1.19 -2.42 8.73
CA LEU A 28 0.16 -3.02 7.91
C LEU A 28 -1.23 -2.93 8.55
N ASP A 29 -1.33 -3.11 9.86
CA ASP A 29 -2.56 -3.00 10.63
C ASP A 29 -3.09 -1.58 10.72
N ARG A 30 -2.20 -0.58 10.79
CA ARG A 30 -2.59 0.83 10.92
C ARG A 30 -3.07 1.43 9.61
N VAL A 31 -2.55 0.95 8.48
CA VAL A 31 -2.72 1.59 7.17
C VAL A 31 -3.69 0.83 6.28
N PHE A 32 -3.68 -0.49 6.34
CA PHE A 32 -4.45 -1.32 5.43
C PHE A 32 -5.54 -2.09 6.16
N THR A 33 -6.71 -2.11 5.55
CA THR A 33 -7.83 -2.95 6.00
C THR A 33 -7.48 -4.43 5.88
N GLN A 34 -8.18 -5.27 6.63
CA GLN A 34 -8.00 -6.72 6.57
C GLN A 34 -8.23 -7.27 5.14
N ALA A 35 -9.19 -6.72 4.39
CA ALA A 35 -9.47 -7.15 3.02
C ALA A 35 -8.33 -6.83 2.04
N GLU A 36 -7.71 -5.65 2.19
CA GLU A 36 -6.55 -5.24 1.38
C GLU A 36 -5.34 -6.11 1.67
N ARG A 37 -5.06 -6.38 2.95
CA ARG A 37 -3.98 -7.30 3.33
C ARG A 37 -4.22 -8.68 2.76
N ARG A 38 -5.41 -9.28 2.95
CA ARG A 38 -5.75 -10.59 2.33
C ARG A 38 -5.57 -10.58 0.82
N ARG A 39 -5.83 -9.45 0.13
CA ARG A 39 -5.58 -9.32 -1.30
C ARG A 39 -4.09 -9.23 -1.64
N ALA A 40 -3.28 -8.54 -0.85
CA ALA A 40 -1.84 -8.44 -1.03
C ALA A 40 -1.13 -9.77 -0.72
N GLU A 41 -1.48 -10.43 0.40
CA GLU A 41 -0.89 -11.70 0.84
C GLU A 41 -1.14 -12.90 -0.10
N ARG A 42 -2.12 -12.80 -1.01
CA ARG A 42 -2.30 -13.80 -2.08
C ARG A 42 -1.22 -13.73 -3.17
N ARG A 43 -0.34 -12.72 -3.13
CA ARG A 43 0.75 -12.50 -4.09
C ARG A 43 2.10 -12.69 -3.41
N ASN A 44 3.11 -12.98 -4.20
CA ASN A 44 4.49 -13.20 -3.73
C ASN A 44 5.45 -12.12 -4.23
N GLY A 45 6.56 -11.93 -3.51
CA GLY A 45 7.66 -11.05 -3.91
C GLY A 45 7.22 -9.62 -4.24
N GLN A 46 7.72 -9.06 -5.34
CA GLN A 46 7.43 -7.68 -5.77
C GLN A 46 5.94 -7.44 -6.07
N ALA A 47 5.20 -8.46 -6.50
CA ALA A 47 3.77 -8.32 -6.76
C ALA A 47 2.95 -8.10 -5.48
N ARG A 48 3.43 -8.62 -4.34
CA ARG A 48 2.89 -8.35 -3.01
C ARG A 48 3.09 -6.89 -2.62
N LEU A 49 4.32 -6.40 -2.75
CA LEU A 49 4.68 -5.01 -2.42
C LEU A 49 3.94 -4.00 -3.32
N GLY A 50 3.84 -4.29 -4.62
CA GLY A 50 3.07 -3.48 -5.56
C GLY A 50 1.58 -3.41 -5.23
N ALA A 51 1.01 -4.47 -4.65
CA ALA A 51 -0.38 -4.46 -4.20
C ALA A 51 -0.61 -3.48 -3.04
N TYR A 52 0.35 -3.34 -2.12
CA TYR A 52 0.28 -2.31 -1.07
C TYR A 52 0.58 -0.92 -1.60
N ALA A 53 1.60 -0.76 -2.46
CA ALA A 53 1.94 0.54 -3.03
C ALA A 53 0.77 1.16 -3.80
N LYS A 54 0.02 0.36 -4.57
CA LYS A 54 -1.20 0.80 -5.28
C LYS A 54 -2.32 1.27 -4.35
N ARG A 55 -2.34 0.84 -3.09
CA ARG A 55 -3.34 1.28 -2.10
C ARG A 55 -2.86 2.47 -1.27
N TRP A 56 -1.55 2.69 -1.24
CA TRP A 56 -0.93 3.82 -0.57
C TRP A 56 -1.06 5.11 -1.37
N ALA A 57 -0.91 5.03 -2.70
CA ALA A 57 -1.02 6.14 -3.65
C ALA A 57 -2.42 6.26 -4.26
#